data_AF-A0A1G9M9M7-F1
#
_entry.id   AF-A0A1G9M9M7-F1
#
_cell.length_a   1.000
_cell.length_b   1.000
_cell.length_c   1.000
_cell.angle_alpha   90.00
_cell.angle_beta   90.00
_cell.angle_gamma   90.00
#
_symmetry.space_group_name_H-M   'P 1'
#
loop_
_entity.id
_entity.type
_entity.pdbx_description
1 polymer ?
#
loop_
_entity_poly.entity_id
_entity_poly.type
_entity_poly.pdbx_seq_one_letter_code
_entity_poly.pdbx_strand_id
1 'polypeptide(L)'
;MANEREIRNKISEKISGIKHSIYELSTKASIDEIANLADPKKLTIGGEEFKSIVEYSRTFEIESTATQEQTKTGFRKLEGLVNQGIAEWKTKEAESQKIIEAKKKELADQNIPLDLIYIQKLAEAEAQAKTNVTNLKSWQPHLVQQKKLYKEALLRRWAAREKIAMTRIAYAKDASSTLKSVLTDLTVTLKFTPHAYSPTAEELIKQTLNWRNTQFAKANMLISQLTMPTLLKAIDAKDSATIMKVVTKEKTLIFDKTEADRIISLLSDPAIRFALERCEVYDLPNLIVTRTIPDATGKPTYANRDFSKLSLGQQQSVLLALLLSSKSDAPLIIDQPEDNLDGEFIYHSLVPVLRLAKERRQIIIVTHNANIAILGDAEQIIILKSTNDKCSIVSNGSIDDVKTRDIACNILEGAKEAFNRRAKIYGVV
;
A
#
# COMPACT_ATOMS: atom_id res chain seq x y z
N MET A 1 -2.84 -44.94 -31.41
CA MET A 1 -1.53 -45.16 -32.06
C MET A 1 -0.64 -43.92 -32.05
N ALA A 2 -1.01 -42.78 -32.65
CA ALA A 2 -0.14 -41.58 -32.66
C ALA A 2 0.23 -41.06 -31.25
N ASN A 3 -0.75 -40.92 -30.35
CA ASN A 3 -0.52 -40.47 -28.97
C ASN A 3 0.30 -41.48 -28.14
N GLU A 4 0.09 -42.79 -28.33
CA GLU A 4 0.89 -43.83 -27.66
C GLU A 4 2.34 -43.87 -28.14
N ARG A 5 2.55 -43.61 -29.44
CA ARG A 5 3.89 -43.45 -30.03
C ARG A 5 4.61 -42.23 -29.47
N GLU A 6 3.90 -41.13 -29.23
CA GLU A 6 4.45 -39.92 -28.61
C GLU A 6 4.81 -40.14 -27.13
N ILE A 7 3.92 -40.80 -26.36
CA ILE A 7 4.18 -41.16 -24.96
C ILE A 7 5.40 -42.07 -24.85
N ARG A 8 5.55 -43.06 -25.74
CA ARG A 8 6.73 -43.94 -25.82
C ARG A 8 8.02 -43.17 -26.06
N ASN A 9 7.99 -42.21 -26.99
CA ASN A 9 9.16 -41.37 -27.27
C ASN A 9 9.52 -40.50 -26.06
N LYS A 10 8.53 -39.90 -25.39
CA LYS A 10 8.73 -39.12 -24.15
C LYS A 10 9.31 -39.98 -23.01
N ILE A 11 8.86 -41.22 -22.84
CA ILE A 11 9.43 -42.16 -21.85
C ILE A 11 10.89 -42.47 -22.18
N SER A 12 11.19 -42.78 -23.45
CA SER A 12 12.56 -43.05 -23.90
C SER A 12 13.50 -41.86 -23.70
N GLU A 13 13.01 -40.64 -23.98
CA GLU A 13 13.75 -39.39 -23.79
C GLU A 13 14.02 -39.13 -22.30
N LYS A 14 13.00 -39.27 -21.44
CA LYS A 14 13.16 -39.08 -20.00
C LYS A 14 14.10 -40.10 -19.36
N ILE A 15 14.07 -41.36 -19.80
CA ILE A 15 15.02 -42.39 -19.33
C ILE A 15 16.44 -42.08 -19.80
N SER A 16 16.62 -41.58 -21.01
CA SER A 16 17.93 -41.13 -21.51
C SER A 16 18.47 -39.95 -20.70
N GLY A 17 17.60 -39.01 -20.32
CA GLY A 17 17.95 -37.91 -19.40
C GLY A 17 18.38 -38.41 -18.01
N ILE A 18 17.65 -39.36 -17.43
CA ILE A 18 18.00 -39.97 -16.13
C ILE A 18 19.36 -40.71 -16.22
N LYS A 19 19.61 -41.41 -17.33
CA LYS A 19 20.90 -42.07 -17.59
C LYS A 19 22.05 -41.05 -17.56
N HIS A 20 21.88 -39.90 -18.21
CA HIS A 20 22.90 -38.86 -18.20
C HIS A 20 23.21 -38.36 -16.79
N SER A 21 22.18 -38.03 -16.01
CA SER A 21 22.33 -37.55 -14.63
C SER A 21 23.01 -38.56 -13.68
N ILE A 22 22.76 -39.86 -13.86
CA ILE A 22 23.37 -40.90 -13.00
C ILE A 22 24.85 -41.15 -13.36
N TYR A 23 25.22 -40.99 -14.63
CA TYR A 23 26.58 -41.28 -15.09
C TYR A 23 27.53 -40.07 -15.01
N GLU A 24 27.03 -38.85 -14.91
CA GLU A 24 27.85 -37.63 -14.77
C GLU A 24 28.31 -37.30 -13.34
N LEU A 25 27.62 -37.79 -12.30
CA LEU A 25 28.06 -37.55 -10.93
C LEU A 25 29.41 -38.25 -10.69
N SER A 26 30.50 -37.51 -10.61
CA SER A 26 31.80 -38.01 -10.17
C SER A 26 32.38 -37.09 -9.12
N THR A 27 32.48 -37.59 -7.88
CA THR A 27 33.11 -36.90 -6.76
C THR A 27 34.64 -37.07 -6.75
N LYS A 28 35.15 -38.01 -7.57
CA LYS A 28 36.57 -38.38 -7.64
C LYS A 28 37.47 -37.21 -8.06
N ALA A 29 37.07 -36.46 -9.09
CA ALA A 29 37.89 -35.36 -9.60
C ALA A 29 38.13 -34.28 -8.52
N SER A 30 37.09 -33.88 -7.79
CA SER A 30 37.21 -32.87 -6.73
C SER A 30 37.93 -33.39 -5.48
N ILE A 31 37.82 -34.68 -5.17
CA ILE A 31 38.55 -35.29 -4.04
C ILE A 31 40.04 -35.45 -4.38
N ASP A 32 40.37 -35.77 -5.63
CA ASP A 32 41.75 -35.78 -6.11
C ASP A 32 42.36 -34.37 -6.14
N GLU A 33 41.57 -33.33 -6.47
CA GLU A 33 42.00 -31.93 -6.32
C GLU A 33 42.32 -31.59 -4.85
N ILE A 34 41.44 -31.94 -3.90
CA ILE A 34 41.67 -31.71 -2.46
C ILE A 34 42.94 -32.41 -1.98
N ALA A 35 43.17 -33.66 -2.41
CA ALA A 35 44.36 -34.42 -2.05
C ALA A 35 45.66 -33.83 -2.60
N ASN A 36 45.60 -33.07 -3.69
CA ASN A 36 46.76 -32.46 -4.36
C ASN A 36 47.00 -30.99 -3.98
N LEU A 37 46.16 -30.37 -3.14
CA LEU A 37 46.28 -28.96 -2.77
C LEU A 37 47.55 -28.63 -1.97
N ALA A 38 48.05 -29.57 -1.16
CA ALA A 38 49.25 -29.37 -0.36
C ALA A 38 49.93 -30.70 -0.01
N ASP A 39 51.25 -30.66 0.22
CA ASP A 39 51.98 -31.79 0.81
C ASP A 39 51.90 -31.69 2.35
N PRO A 40 51.31 -32.67 3.05
CA PRO A 40 51.15 -32.65 4.50
C PRO A 40 52.45 -32.37 5.27
N LYS A 41 53.61 -32.74 4.71
CA LYS A 41 54.92 -32.56 5.33
C LYS A 41 55.50 -31.15 5.21
N LYS A 42 54.93 -30.30 4.34
CA LYS A 42 55.37 -28.91 4.13
C LYS A 42 54.54 -27.88 4.91
N LEU A 43 53.50 -28.32 5.61
CA LEU A 43 52.62 -27.47 6.40
C LEU A 43 53.15 -27.35 7.83
N THR A 44 53.39 -26.12 8.30
CA THR A 44 54.06 -25.85 9.59
C THR A 44 53.14 -25.84 10.82
N ILE A 45 51.82 -25.71 10.63
CA ILE A 45 50.85 -25.56 11.75
C ILE A 45 49.69 -26.56 11.66
N GLY A 46 49.32 -27.05 10.47
CA GLY A 46 48.08 -27.83 10.25
C GLY A 46 48.25 -29.12 9.44
N GLY A 47 49.42 -29.77 9.51
CA GLY A 47 49.76 -30.95 8.69
C GLY A 47 48.97 -32.22 9.06
N GLU A 48 48.70 -32.45 10.35
CA GLU A 48 47.93 -33.61 10.82
C GLU A 48 46.43 -33.46 10.52
N GLU A 49 45.90 -32.24 10.63
CA GLU A 49 44.52 -31.90 10.30
C GLU A 49 44.27 -32.06 8.79
N PHE A 50 45.20 -31.60 7.95
CA PHE A 50 45.09 -31.78 6.49
C PHE A 50 45.14 -33.26 6.10
N LYS A 51 46.02 -34.06 6.72
CA LYS A 51 46.06 -35.51 6.50
C LYS A 51 44.73 -36.19 6.85
N SER A 52 44.14 -35.82 7.99
CA SER A 52 42.83 -36.33 8.42
C SER A 52 41.72 -35.94 7.44
N ILE A 53 41.73 -34.70 6.93
CA ILE A 53 40.76 -34.24 5.92
C ILE A 53 40.88 -35.06 4.63
N VAL A 54 42.10 -35.36 4.18
CA VAL A 54 42.32 -36.20 2.99
C VAL A 54 41.84 -37.64 3.23
N GLU A 55 42.10 -38.21 4.41
CA GLU A 55 41.63 -39.56 4.77
C GLU A 55 40.09 -39.64 4.85
N TYR A 56 39.43 -38.67 5.47
CA TYR A 56 37.95 -38.57 5.45
C TYR A 56 37.41 -38.36 4.03
N SER A 57 38.06 -37.53 3.22
CA SER A 57 37.65 -37.31 1.83
C SER A 57 37.76 -38.58 0.99
N ARG A 58 38.81 -39.38 1.18
CA ARG A 58 38.98 -40.68 0.51
C ARG A 58 37.97 -41.71 0.99
N THR A 59 37.65 -41.72 2.29
CA THR A 59 36.60 -42.60 2.84
C THR A 59 35.24 -42.26 2.21
N PHE A 60 34.92 -40.97 2.12
CA PHE A 60 33.72 -40.49 1.43
C PHE A 60 33.72 -40.83 -0.08
N GLU A 61 34.87 -40.77 -0.76
CA GLU A 61 34.99 -41.20 -2.17
C GLU A 61 34.58 -42.66 -2.34
N ILE A 62 35.06 -43.55 -1.46
CA ILE A 62 34.75 -44.98 -1.51
C ILE A 62 33.25 -45.22 -1.27
N GLU A 63 32.65 -44.57 -0.29
CA GLU A 63 31.20 -44.69 -0.03
C GLU A 63 30.36 -44.09 -1.17
N SER A 64 30.79 -42.95 -1.72
CA SER A 64 30.13 -42.26 -2.83
C SER A 64 30.16 -43.11 -4.11
N THR A 65 31.31 -43.71 -4.43
CA THR A 65 31.47 -44.59 -5.60
C THR A 65 30.70 -45.91 -5.44
N ALA A 66 30.67 -46.50 -4.25
CA ALA A 66 29.87 -47.68 -3.96
C ALA A 66 28.37 -47.41 -4.12
N THR A 67 27.88 -46.28 -3.59
CA THR A 67 26.49 -45.84 -3.75
C THR A 67 26.16 -45.59 -5.22
N GLN A 68 27.07 -44.93 -5.96
CA GLN A 68 26.88 -44.67 -7.37
C GLN A 68 26.78 -45.97 -8.19
N GLU A 69 27.58 -47.00 -7.88
CA GLU A 69 27.50 -48.29 -8.58
C GLU A 69 26.21 -49.06 -8.23
N GLN A 70 25.72 -48.96 -6.99
CA GLN A 70 24.40 -49.46 -6.61
C GLN A 70 23.28 -48.74 -7.39
N THR A 71 23.35 -47.41 -7.50
CA THR A 71 22.38 -46.62 -8.29
C THR A 71 22.44 -46.98 -9.77
N LYS A 72 23.64 -47.14 -10.36
CA LYS A 72 23.83 -47.61 -11.75
C LYS A 72 23.25 -49.00 -11.96
N THR A 73 23.45 -49.92 -11.02
CA THR A 73 22.90 -51.28 -11.09
C THR A 73 21.38 -51.27 -11.00
N GLY A 74 20.81 -50.47 -10.10
CA GLY A 74 19.36 -50.25 -10.01
C GLY A 74 18.78 -49.66 -11.30
N PHE A 75 19.47 -48.68 -11.89
CA PHE A 75 19.07 -48.07 -13.15
C PHE A 75 19.15 -49.05 -14.34
N ARG A 76 20.19 -49.89 -14.44
CA ARG A 76 20.28 -50.94 -15.49
C ARG A 76 19.10 -51.90 -15.44
N LYS A 77 18.63 -52.27 -14.24
CA LYS A 77 17.42 -53.10 -14.08
C LYS A 77 16.17 -52.37 -14.59
N LEU A 78 16.02 -51.09 -14.26
CA LEU A 78 14.92 -50.25 -14.75
C LEU A 78 14.97 -50.09 -16.28
N GLU A 79 16.15 -49.81 -16.85
CA GLU A 79 16.37 -49.68 -18.30
C GLU A 79 16.01 -50.97 -19.03
N GLY A 80 16.41 -52.13 -18.48
CA GLY A 80 16.02 -53.44 -19.01
C GLY A 80 14.51 -53.67 -19.02
N LEU A 81 13.83 -53.40 -17.89
CA LEU A 81 12.38 -53.54 -17.77
C LEU A 81 11.63 -52.61 -18.73
N VAL A 82 12.08 -51.35 -18.87
CA VAL A 82 11.43 -50.40 -19.76
C VAL A 82 11.65 -50.78 -21.23
N ASN A 83 12.85 -51.21 -21.60
CA ASN A 83 13.13 -51.69 -22.96
C ASN A 83 12.27 -52.90 -23.32
N GLN A 84 12.12 -53.85 -22.39
CA GLN A 84 11.22 -55.00 -22.57
C GLN A 84 9.76 -54.55 -22.75
N GLY A 85 9.25 -53.69 -21.85
CA GLY A 85 7.88 -53.17 -21.96
C GLY A 85 7.63 -52.39 -23.24
N ILE A 86 8.61 -51.62 -23.72
CA ILE A 86 8.55 -50.91 -25.02
C ILE A 86 8.51 -51.90 -26.19
N ALA A 87 9.27 -52.99 -26.12
CA ALA A 87 9.28 -54.02 -27.17
C ALA A 87 7.94 -54.75 -27.24
N GLU A 88 7.38 -55.15 -26.11
CA GLU A 88 6.06 -55.78 -26.00
C GLU A 88 4.92 -54.84 -26.45
N TRP A 89 5.06 -53.54 -26.21
CA TRP A 89 4.10 -52.55 -26.70
C TRP A 89 4.18 -52.41 -28.23
N LYS A 90 5.39 -52.40 -28.81
CA LYS A 90 5.57 -52.36 -30.27
C LYS A 90 4.96 -53.57 -30.99
N THR A 91 5.06 -54.77 -30.43
CA THR A 91 4.42 -55.97 -31.00
C THR A 91 2.90 -55.87 -30.98
N LYS A 92 2.30 -55.43 -29.86
CA LYS A 92 0.85 -55.20 -29.76
C LYS A 92 0.35 -54.09 -30.70
N GLU A 93 1.16 -53.04 -30.91
CA GLU A 93 0.87 -51.98 -31.87
C GLU A 93 0.84 -52.54 -33.30
N ALA A 94 1.82 -53.35 -33.68
CA ALA A 94 1.89 -53.98 -35.00
C ALA A 94 0.71 -54.94 -35.28
N GLU A 95 0.27 -55.70 -34.27
CA GLU A 95 -0.94 -56.54 -34.37
C GLU A 95 -2.20 -55.69 -34.57
N SER A 96 -2.34 -54.61 -33.82
CA SER A 96 -3.47 -53.67 -33.97
C SER A 96 -3.47 -52.98 -35.34
N GLN A 97 -2.29 -52.67 -35.86
CA GLN A 97 -2.11 -52.07 -37.19
C GLN A 97 -2.54 -53.02 -38.31
N LYS A 98 -2.21 -54.32 -38.20
CA LYS A 98 -2.69 -55.35 -39.13
C LYS A 98 -4.21 -55.46 -39.11
N ILE A 99 -4.85 -55.38 -37.94
CA ILE A 99 -6.32 -55.41 -37.81
C ILE A 99 -6.94 -54.17 -38.48
N ILE A 100 -6.33 -53.00 -38.30
CA ILE A 100 -6.78 -51.75 -38.93
C ILE A 100 -6.62 -51.81 -40.45
N GLU A 101 -5.52 -52.34 -40.96
CA GLU A 101 -5.31 -52.55 -42.40
C GLU A 101 -6.29 -53.58 -43.00
N ALA A 102 -6.60 -54.65 -42.27
CA ALA A 102 -7.60 -55.64 -42.69
C ALA A 102 -9.00 -55.01 -42.78
N LYS A 103 -9.42 -54.25 -41.77
CA LYS A 103 -10.70 -53.50 -41.80
C LYS A 103 -10.71 -52.40 -42.87
N LYS A 104 -9.57 -51.76 -43.14
CA LYS A 104 -9.45 -50.79 -44.23
C LYS A 104 -9.71 -51.44 -45.59
N LYS A 105 -9.21 -52.66 -45.79
CA LYS A 105 -9.44 -53.43 -47.01
C LYS A 105 -10.92 -53.81 -47.16
N GLU A 106 -11.53 -54.29 -46.07
CA GLU A 106 -12.96 -54.65 -46.02
C GLU A 106 -13.90 -53.46 -46.28
N LEU A 107 -13.58 -52.26 -45.77
CA LEU A 107 -14.36 -51.04 -45.99
C LEU A 107 -14.14 -50.44 -47.39
N ALA A 108 -12.95 -50.62 -47.97
CA ALA A 108 -12.67 -50.25 -49.36
C ALA A 108 -13.44 -51.15 -50.34
N ASP A 109 -13.55 -52.45 -50.04
CA ASP A 109 -14.35 -53.40 -50.82
C ASP A 109 -15.87 -53.07 -50.77
N GLN A 110 -16.31 -52.33 -49.75
CA GLN A 110 -17.69 -51.81 -49.59
C GLN A 110 -17.90 -50.39 -50.16
N ASN A 111 -16.89 -49.81 -50.84
CA ASN A 111 -16.97 -48.49 -51.48
C ASN A 111 -17.20 -47.30 -50.52
N ILE A 112 -16.81 -47.42 -49.24
CA ILE A 112 -16.93 -46.33 -48.24
C ILE A 112 -15.57 -45.60 -48.14
N PRO A 113 -15.47 -44.31 -48.54
CA PRO A 113 -14.21 -43.58 -48.46
C PRO A 113 -13.88 -43.22 -47.01
N LEU A 114 -12.74 -43.70 -46.51
CA LEU A 114 -12.24 -43.39 -45.16
C LEU A 114 -11.28 -42.19 -45.21
N ASP A 115 -11.71 -41.02 -44.73
CA ASP A 115 -10.87 -39.83 -44.63
C ASP A 115 -9.96 -39.90 -43.39
N LEU A 116 -8.77 -40.47 -43.59
CA LEU A 116 -7.76 -40.64 -42.54
C LEU A 116 -7.21 -39.31 -42.03
N ILE A 117 -7.20 -38.25 -42.85
CA ILE A 117 -6.68 -36.94 -42.47
C ILE A 117 -7.64 -36.28 -41.48
N TYR A 118 -8.95 -36.36 -41.76
CA TYR A 118 -9.97 -35.86 -40.85
C TYR A 118 -9.98 -36.61 -39.50
N ILE A 119 -9.87 -37.94 -39.54
CA ILE A 119 -9.81 -38.77 -38.33
C ILE A 119 -8.56 -38.45 -37.49
N GLN A 120 -7.39 -38.27 -38.12
CA GLN A 120 -6.17 -37.86 -37.42
C GLN A 120 -6.31 -36.49 -36.77
N LYS A 121 -6.84 -35.50 -37.50
CA LYS A 121 -7.10 -34.15 -36.97
C LYS A 121 -8.07 -34.18 -35.78
N LEU A 122 -9.10 -35.02 -35.84
CA LEU A 122 -10.08 -35.16 -34.77
C LEU A 122 -9.49 -35.86 -33.54
N ALA A 123 -8.63 -36.87 -33.74
CA ALA A 123 -7.90 -37.54 -32.67
C ALA A 123 -6.87 -36.61 -32.00
N GLU A 124 -6.18 -35.77 -32.76
CA GLU A 124 -5.28 -34.73 -32.24
C GLU A 124 -6.04 -33.68 -31.42
N ALA A 125 -7.18 -33.19 -31.94
CA ALA A 125 -8.03 -32.26 -31.22
C ALA A 125 -8.58 -32.88 -29.91
N GLU A 126 -8.98 -34.15 -29.92
CA GLU A 126 -9.41 -34.88 -28.72
C GLU A 126 -8.27 -35.01 -27.70
N ALA A 127 -7.06 -35.37 -28.15
CA ALA A 127 -5.89 -35.49 -27.29
C ALA A 127 -5.50 -34.14 -26.65
N GLN A 128 -5.54 -33.07 -27.44
CA GLN A 128 -5.27 -31.71 -26.97
C GLN A 128 -6.35 -31.25 -25.97
N ALA A 129 -7.62 -31.51 -26.26
CA ALA A 129 -8.73 -31.21 -25.35
C ALA A 129 -8.61 -31.99 -24.02
N LYS A 130 -8.27 -33.28 -24.06
CA LYS A 130 -8.02 -34.08 -22.84
C LYS A 130 -6.86 -33.53 -22.01
N THR A 131 -5.78 -33.11 -22.68
CA THR A 131 -4.63 -32.49 -22.01
C THR A 131 -5.03 -31.16 -21.37
N ASN A 132 -5.78 -30.32 -22.08
CA ASN A 132 -6.29 -29.05 -21.56
C ASN A 132 -7.22 -29.24 -20.36
N VAL A 133 -8.11 -30.23 -20.39
CA VAL A 133 -8.99 -30.56 -19.25
C VAL A 133 -8.16 -31.02 -18.05
N THR A 134 -7.13 -31.85 -18.27
CA THR A 134 -6.24 -32.33 -17.19
C THR A 134 -5.47 -31.17 -16.57
N ASN A 135 -4.95 -30.26 -17.40
CA ASN A 135 -4.32 -29.02 -16.94
C ASN A 135 -5.32 -28.16 -16.15
N LEU A 136 -6.51 -27.88 -16.69
CA LEU A 136 -7.51 -27.07 -15.97
C LEU A 136 -7.90 -27.68 -14.61
N LYS A 137 -7.99 -29.01 -14.52
CA LYS A 137 -8.21 -29.72 -13.24
C LYS A 137 -7.06 -29.53 -12.25
N SER A 138 -5.81 -29.46 -12.71
CA SER A 138 -4.67 -29.18 -11.82
C SER A 138 -4.62 -27.72 -11.35
N TRP A 139 -5.14 -26.77 -12.15
CA TRP A 139 -5.25 -25.35 -11.79
C TRP A 139 -6.39 -25.04 -10.83
N GLN A 140 -7.47 -25.83 -10.81
CA GLN A 140 -8.60 -25.63 -9.89
C GLN A 140 -8.20 -25.52 -8.40
N PRO A 141 -7.44 -26.45 -7.80
CA PRO A 141 -7.02 -26.34 -6.40
C PRO A 141 -6.13 -25.12 -6.17
N HIS A 142 -5.26 -24.78 -7.14
CA HIS A 142 -4.43 -23.59 -7.06
C HIS A 142 -5.28 -22.31 -7.03
N LEU A 143 -6.30 -22.21 -7.88
CA LEU A 143 -7.22 -21.07 -7.88
C LEU A 143 -7.98 -20.94 -6.56
N VAL A 144 -8.41 -22.06 -5.96
CA VAL A 144 -9.08 -22.07 -4.64
C VAL A 144 -8.12 -21.55 -3.56
N GLN A 145 -6.87 -22.01 -3.56
CA GLN A 145 -5.85 -21.54 -2.64
C GLN A 145 -5.56 -20.05 -2.81
N GLN A 146 -5.39 -19.57 -4.05
CA GLN A 146 -5.16 -18.15 -4.33
C GLN A 146 -6.34 -17.28 -3.90
N LYS A 147 -7.58 -17.72 -4.14
CA LYS A 147 -8.79 -17.02 -3.65
C LYS A 147 -8.85 -16.96 -2.12
N LYS A 148 -8.38 -17.99 -1.42
CA LYS A 148 -8.27 -17.98 0.04
C LYS A 148 -7.25 -16.95 0.52
N LEU A 149 -6.03 -16.97 -0.01
CA LEU A 149 -4.97 -16.01 0.33
C LEU A 149 -5.39 -14.57 0.06
N TYR A 150 -6.07 -14.34 -1.07
CA TYR A 150 -6.62 -13.04 -1.42
C TYR A 150 -7.63 -12.52 -0.40
N LYS A 151 -8.58 -13.35 0.05
CA LYS A 151 -9.55 -12.97 1.09
C LYS A 151 -8.87 -12.65 2.41
N GLU A 152 -7.89 -13.45 2.81
CA GLU A 152 -7.11 -13.22 4.03
C GLU A 152 -6.33 -11.89 3.98
N ALA A 153 -5.70 -11.58 2.83
CA ALA A 153 -5.00 -10.32 2.63
C ALA A 153 -5.95 -9.11 2.69
N LEU A 154 -7.14 -9.22 2.10
CA LEU A 154 -8.16 -8.17 2.13
C LEU A 154 -8.64 -7.90 3.57
N LEU A 155 -8.88 -8.95 4.37
CA LEU A 155 -9.25 -8.82 5.77
C LEU A 155 -8.16 -8.10 6.58
N ARG A 156 -6.90 -8.48 6.38
CA ARG A 156 -5.76 -7.81 7.05
C ARG A 156 -5.65 -6.34 6.65
N ARG A 157 -5.86 -6.02 5.36
CA ARG A 157 -5.86 -4.64 4.86
C ARG A 157 -6.91 -3.79 5.60
N TRP A 158 -8.16 -4.26 5.67
CA TRP A 158 -9.22 -3.51 6.34
C TRP A 158 -9.02 -3.42 7.85
N ALA A 159 -8.52 -4.46 8.50
CA ALA A 159 -8.17 -4.40 9.92
C ALA A 159 -7.06 -3.35 10.20
N ALA A 160 -6.05 -3.27 9.32
CA ALA A 160 -5.00 -2.25 9.44
C ALA A 160 -5.56 -0.84 9.21
N ARG A 161 -6.46 -0.66 8.23
CA ARG A 161 -7.14 0.62 7.98
C ARG A 161 -8.01 1.06 9.15
N GLU A 162 -8.73 0.13 9.78
CA GLU A 162 -9.53 0.40 10.98
C GLU A 162 -8.64 0.88 12.13
N LYS A 163 -7.47 0.25 12.35
CA LYS A 163 -6.50 0.70 13.37
C LYS A 163 -6.00 2.13 13.12
N ILE A 164 -5.75 2.48 11.85
CA ILE A 164 -5.39 3.85 11.46
C ILE A 164 -6.53 4.82 11.75
N ALA A 165 -7.77 4.45 11.39
CA ALA A 165 -8.96 5.27 11.62
C ALA A 165 -9.18 5.51 13.13
N MET A 166 -9.04 4.49 13.96
CA MET A 166 -9.12 4.62 15.43
C MET A 166 -8.09 5.60 15.99
N THR A 167 -6.84 5.54 15.49
CA THR A 167 -5.77 6.47 15.89
C THR A 167 -6.11 7.91 15.50
N ARG A 168 -6.67 8.12 14.30
CA ARG A 168 -7.11 9.44 13.83
C ARG A 168 -8.32 9.98 14.58
N ILE A 169 -9.27 9.12 14.94
CA ILE A 169 -10.43 9.50 15.77
C ILE A 169 -9.98 9.91 17.17
N ALA A 170 -9.04 9.17 17.76
CA ALA A 170 -8.45 9.55 19.05
C ALA A 170 -7.74 10.91 18.97
N TYR A 171 -6.93 11.12 17.93
CA TYR A 171 -6.32 12.42 17.66
C TYR A 171 -7.36 13.53 17.48
N ALA A 172 -8.43 13.29 16.72
CA ALA A 172 -9.48 14.27 16.50
C ALA A 172 -10.22 14.66 17.78
N LYS A 173 -10.38 13.74 18.73
CA LYS A 173 -10.93 14.02 20.05
C LYS A 173 -10.02 14.97 20.83
N ASP A 174 -8.73 14.67 20.88
CA ASP A 174 -7.72 15.49 21.58
C ASP A 174 -7.54 16.88 20.91
N ALA A 175 -7.55 16.92 19.58
CA ALA A 175 -7.47 18.15 18.82
C ALA A 175 -8.72 19.02 19.02
N SER A 176 -9.91 18.41 19.06
CA SER A 176 -11.16 19.15 19.29
C SER A 176 -11.25 19.70 20.72
N SER A 177 -10.74 18.98 21.74
CA SER A 177 -10.70 19.52 23.11
C SER A 177 -9.71 20.68 23.20
N THR A 178 -8.55 20.58 22.54
CA THR A 178 -7.56 21.65 22.45
C THR A 178 -8.16 22.87 21.76
N LEU A 179 -8.75 22.71 20.59
CA LEU A 179 -9.40 23.80 19.84
C LEU A 179 -10.49 24.49 20.65
N LYS A 180 -11.31 23.73 21.39
CA LYS A 180 -12.36 24.30 22.25
C LYS A 180 -11.80 25.14 23.40
N SER A 181 -10.62 24.78 23.92
CA SER A 181 -9.97 25.58 24.98
C SER A 181 -9.30 26.86 24.44
N VAL A 182 -8.91 26.83 23.17
CA VAL A 182 -8.13 27.89 22.52
C VAL A 182 -9.03 28.95 21.89
N LEU A 183 -10.16 28.53 21.31
CA LEU A 183 -11.09 29.41 20.61
C LEU A 183 -12.21 29.85 21.55
N THR A 184 -12.26 31.15 21.87
CA THR A 184 -13.30 31.76 22.72
C THR A 184 -14.64 31.92 21.99
N ASP A 185 -14.62 32.33 20.72
CA ASP A 185 -15.84 32.69 19.97
C ASP A 185 -16.38 31.58 19.05
N LEU A 186 -15.58 30.54 18.80
CA LEU A 186 -15.90 29.46 17.85
C LEU A 186 -15.64 28.10 18.48
N THR A 187 -16.63 27.22 18.44
CA THR A 187 -16.40 25.81 18.78
C THR A 187 -16.08 25.05 17.50
N VAL A 188 -14.82 24.64 17.33
CA VAL A 188 -14.40 23.81 16.18
C VAL A 188 -14.24 22.36 16.61
N THR A 189 -14.91 21.47 15.89
CA THR A 189 -14.80 20.02 16.07
C THR A 189 -14.21 19.39 14.83
N LEU A 190 -13.08 18.69 14.99
CA LEU A 190 -12.51 17.83 13.97
C LEU A 190 -13.15 16.44 14.06
N LYS A 191 -13.61 15.90 12.94
CA LYS A 191 -14.07 14.53 12.80
C LYS A 191 -13.40 13.87 11.60
N PHE A 192 -13.09 12.58 11.70
CA PHE A 192 -12.69 11.79 10.54
C PHE A 192 -13.81 10.84 10.16
N THR A 193 -14.16 10.80 8.88
CA THR A 193 -15.00 9.75 8.33
C THR A 193 -14.09 8.63 7.80
N PRO A 194 -14.09 7.43 8.42
CA PRO A 194 -13.21 6.34 8.01
C PRO A 194 -13.45 5.93 6.57
N HIS A 195 -12.39 5.65 5.83
CA HIS A 195 -12.46 5.06 4.48
C HIS A 195 -13.24 5.88 3.42
N ALA A 196 -13.39 7.18 3.65
CA ALA A 196 -14.26 8.07 2.89
C ALA A 196 -13.51 8.94 1.87
N TYR A 197 -12.23 8.69 1.63
CA TYR A 197 -11.45 9.44 0.65
C TYR A 197 -10.53 8.52 -0.15
N SER A 198 -10.62 8.56 -1.48
CA SER A 198 -9.75 7.79 -2.38
C SER A 198 -9.70 8.44 -3.77
N PRO A 199 -8.67 9.26 -4.06
CA PRO A 199 -8.52 9.89 -5.38
C PRO A 199 -8.44 8.85 -6.51
N THR A 200 -7.72 7.75 -6.29
CA THR A 200 -7.56 6.67 -7.25
C THR A 200 -8.88 5.96 -7.55
N ALA A 201 -9.73 5.75 -6.54
CA ALA A 201 -11.03 5.12 -6.75
C ALA A 201 -12.00 6.08 -7.44
N GLU A 202 -11.96 7.37 -7.09
CA GLU A 202 -12.74 8.38 -7.79
C GLU A 202 -12.40 8.41 -9.29
N GLU A 203 -11.12 8.39 -9.65
CA GLU A 203 -10.67 8.35 -11.04
C GLU A 203 -11.12 7.09 -11.77
N LEU A 204 -10.98 5.92 -11.14
CA LEU A 204 -11.42 4.65 -11.71
C LEU A 204 -12.94 4.61 -11.95
N ILE A 205 -13.73 5.12 -11.02
CA ILE A 205 -15.20 5.22 -11.16
C ILE A 205 -15.53 6.18 -12.32
N LYS A 206 -14.85 7.32 -12.43
CA LYS A 206 -15.05 8.29 -13.51
C LYS A 206 -14.78 7.66 -14.88
N GLN A 207 -13.66 6.97 -15.03
CA GLN A 207 -13.28 6.30 -16.27
C GLN A 207 -14.28 5.20 -16.64
N THR A 208 -14.68 4.38 -15.66
CA THR A 208 -15.63 3.26 -15.88
C THR A 208 -17.02 3.76 -16.29
N LEU A 209 -17.51 4.82 -15.66
CA LEU A 209 -18.85 5.36 -15.91
C LEU A 209 -18.88 6.39 -17.04
N ASN A 210 -17.72 6.72 -17.62
CA ASN A 210 -17.53 7.77 -18.62
C ASN A 210 -18.09 9.14 -18.18
N TRP A 211 -17.93 9.45 -16.89
CA TRP A 211 -18.41 10.69 -16.29
C TRP A 211 -17.49 11.87 -16.63
N ARG A 212 -18.08 12.94 -17.17
CA ARG A 212 -17.37 14.17 -17.58
C ARG A 212 -17.51 15.28 -16.52
N ASN A 213 -16.53 16.19 -16.45
CA ASN A 213 -16.40 17.41 -15.62
C ASN A 213 -17.47 17.70 -14.54
N THR A 214 -18.74 17.93 -14.92
CA THR A 214 -19.83 18.24 -13.97
C THR A 214 -20.23 17.07 -13.07
N GLN A 215 -19.98 15.82 -13.49
CA GLN A 215 -20.29 14.59 -12.75
C GLN A 215 -19.13 14.15 -11.84
N PHE A 216 -18.01 14.90 -11.80
CA PHE A 216 -16.90 14.59 -10.88
C PHE A 216 -17.30 14.69 -9.41
N ALA A 217 -18.22 15.60 -9.09
CA ALA A 217 -18.79 15.68 -7.75
C ALA A 217 -19.52 14.38 -7.37
N LYS A 218 -20.19 13.70 -8.31
CA LYS A 218 -20.92 12.45 -8.04
C LYS A 218 -20.00 11.33 -7.55
N ALA A 219 -18.84 11.15 -8.18
CA ALA A 219 -17.85 10.14 -7.77
C ALA A 219 -17.27 10.41 -6.37
N ASN A 220 -16.93 11.67 -6.08
CA ASN A 220 -16.47 12.06 -4.76
C ASN A 220 -17.56 11.86 -3.69
N MET A 221 -18.82 12.17 -4.02
CA MET A 221 -19.96 12.01 -3.11
C MET A 221 -20.29 10.55 -2.82
N LEU A 222 -20.16 9.67 -3.82
CA LEU A 222 -20.26 8.22 -3.61
C LEU A 222 -19.25 7.75 -2.56
N ILE A 223 -17.98 8.10 -2.73
CA ILE A 223 -16.91 7.63 -1.84
C ILE A 223 -17.00 8.30 -0.46
N SER A 224 -17.28 9.60 -0.40
CA SER A 224 -17.32 10.33 0.87
C SER A 224 -18.53 9.99 1.74
N GLN A 225 -19.68 9.64 1.15
CA GLN A 225 -20.90 9.32 1.91
C GLN A 225 -21.08 7.82 2.17
N LEU A 226 -20.86 6.96 1.17
CA LEU A 226 -20.96 5.51 1.38
C LEU A 226 -19.72 4.95 2.08
N THR A 227 -18.54 5.51 1.82
CA THR A 227 -17.21 4.91 2.07
C THR A 227 -16.88 3.75 1.12
N MET A 228 -15.59 3.50 0.92
CA MET A 228 -15.13 2.40 0.05
C MET A 228 -15.64 1.01 0.48
N PRO A 229 -15.56 0.59 1.76
CA PRO A 229 -16.07 -0.71 2.19
C PRO A 229 -17.56 -0.92 1.90
N THR A 230 -18.40 0.09 2.14
CA THR A 230 -19.84 -0.02 1.90
C THR A 230 -20.15 -0.07 0.41
N LEU A 231 -19.42 0.71 -0.41
CA LEU A 231 -19.56 0.65 -1.86
C LEU A 231 -19.22 -0.75 -2.39
N LEU A 232 -18.12 -1.34 -1.95
CA LEU A 232 -17.73 -2.69 -2.36
C LEU A 232 -18.75 -3.75 -1.92
N LYS A 233 -19.29 -3.64 -0.70
CA LYS A 233 -20.39 -4.51 -0.22
C LYS A 233 -21.67 -4.33 -1.03
N ALA A 234 -22.01 -3.09 -1.42
CA ALA A 234 -23.18 -2.81 -2.24
C ALA A 234 -23.04 -3.41 -3.64
N ILE A 235 -21.83 -3.37 -4.22
CA ILE A 235 -21.54 -4.04 -5.50
C ILE A 235 -21.70 -5.56 -5.36
N ASP A 236 -21.13 -6.16 -4.31
CA ASP A 236 -21.21 -7.61 -4.09
C ASP A 236 -22.65 -8.10 -3.84
N ALA A 237 -23.46 -7.30 -3.12
CA ALA A 237 -24.86 -7.59 -2.82
C ALA A 237 -25.85 -7.18 -3.91
N LYS A 238 -25.38 -6.49 -4.96
CA LYS A 238 -26.21 -5.82 -5.97
C LYS A 238 -27.29 -4.90 -5.36
N ASP A 239 -26.92 -4.17 -4.32
CA ASP A 239 -27.83 -3.30 -3.56
C ASP A 239 -27.83 -1.85 -4.07
N SER A 240 -28.73 -1.58 -5.01
CA SER A 240 -28.94 -0.26 -5.61
C SER A 240 -29.53 0.74 -4.62
N ALA A 241 -30.23 0.29 -3.58
CA ALA A 241 -30.85 1.18 -2.59
C ALA A 241 -29.79 1.92 -1.77
N THR A 242 -28.65 1.28 -1.53
CA THR A 242 -27.55 1.90 -0.78
C THR A 242 -26.87 3.01 -1.58
N ILE A 243 -26.76 2.90 -2.91
CA ILE A 243 -26.27 3.99 -3.78
C ILE A 243 -27.27 5.15 -3.87
N MET A 244 -28.57 4.86 -3.91
CA MET A 244 -29.61 5.90 -3.95
C MET A 244 -29.64 6.79 -2.70
N LYS A 245 -29.11 6.33 -1.57
CA LYS A 245 -29.05 7.13 -0.33
C LYS A 245 -28.09 8.33 -0.41
N VAL A 246 -27.25 8.42 -1.45
CA VAL A 246 -26.33 9.55 -1.61
C VAL A 246 -27.11 10.81 -1.99
N VAL A 247 -26.91 11.86 -1.20
CA VAL A 247 -27.64 13.12 -1.32
C VAL A 247 -26.70 14.30 -1.53
N THR A 248 -27.19 15.35 -2.17
CA THR A 248 -26.49 16.64 -2.27
C THR A 248 -26.47 17.40 -0.95
N LYS A 249 -25.70 18.49 -0.90
CA LYS A 249 -25.72 19.43 0.23
C LYS A 249 -27.12 19.99 0.51
N GLU A 250 -28.00 20.05 -0.50
CA GLU A 250 -29.40 20.47 -0.39
C GLU A 250 -30.37 19.30 -0.08
N LYS A 251 -29.86 18.11 0.27
CA LYS A 251 -30.64 16.88 0.54
C LYS A 251 -31.44 16.36 -0.67
N THR A 252 -31.06 16.71 -1.89
CA THR A 252 -31.66 16.14 -3.10
C THR A 252 -30.98 14.82 -3.46
N LEU A 253 -31.76 13.84 -3.93
CA LEU A 253 -31.26 12.55 -4.39
C LEU A 253 -30.46 12.74 -5.70
N ILE A 254 -29.28 12.12 -5.78
CA ILE A 254 -28.37 12.28 -6.94
C ILE A 254 -28.56 11.19 -7.98
N PHE A 255 -28.85 9.98 -7.51
CA PHE A 255 -28.93 8.78 -8.34
C PHE A 255 -30.37 8.27 -8.31
N ASP A 256 -30.95 8.11 -9.48
CA ASP A 256 -32.17 7.34 -9.63
C ASP A 256 -31.85 5.83 -9.60
N LYS A 257 -32.90 5.00 -9.57
CA LYS A 257 -32.74 3.54 -9.51
C LYS A 257 -31.98 3.00 -10.74
N THR A 258 -32.25 3.54 -11.92
CA THR A 258 -31.62 3.14 -13.18
C THR A 258 -30.12 3.46 -13.23
N GLU A 259 -29.72 4.62 -12.72
CA GLU A 259 -28.32 5.04 -12.63
C GLU A 259 -27.60 4.21 -11.57
N ALA A 260 -28.24 3.93 -10.42
CA ALA A 260 -27.68 3.05 -9.39
C ALA A 260 -27.45 1.62 -9.91
N ASP A 261 -28.44 1.03 -10.61
CA ASP A 261 -28.32 -0.29 -11.24
C ASP A 261 -27.19 -0.32 -12.28
N ARG A 262 -27.04 0.76 -13.07
CA ARG A 262 -25.96 0.91 -14.06
C ARG A 262 -24.59 1.02 -13.40
N ILE A 263 -24.48 1.76 -12.29
CA ILE A 263 -23.23 1.88 -11.54
C ILE A 263 -22.80 0.51 -11.03
N ILE A 264 -23.71 -0.23 -10.39
CA ILE A 264 -23.40 -1.56 -9.87
C ILE A 264 -23.01 -2.50 -11.00
N SER A 265 -23.75 -2.52 -12.11
CA SER A 265 -23.47 -3.46 -13.20
C SER A 265 -22.09 -3.24 -13.80
N LEU A 266 -21.68 -1.99 -14.00
CA LEU A 266 -20.36 -1.65 -14.54
C LEU A 266 -19.24 -1.90 -13.53
N LEU A 267 -19.42 -1.54 -12.26
CA LEU A 267 -18.41 -1.74 -11.21
C LEU A 267 -18.32 -3.21 -10.73
N SER A 268 -19.30 -4.05 -11.07
CA SER A 268 -19.30 -5.49 -10.79
C SER A 268 -18.37 -6.28 -11.71
N ASP A 269 -17.86 -5.68 -12.79
CA ASP A 269 -16.87 -6.34 -13.64
C ASP A 269 -15.65 -6.81 -12.81
N PRO A 270 -15.21 -8.08 -12.92
CA PRO A 270 -14.16 -8.62 -12.07
C PRO A 270 -12.85 -7.82 -12.11
N ALA A 271 -12.48 -7.25 -13.26
CA ALA A 271 -11.24 -6.48 -13.39
C ALA A 271 -11.35 -5.14 -12.67
N ILE A 272 -12.49 -4.46 -12.83
CA ILE A 272 -12.77 -3.15 -12.21
C ILE A 272 -12.94 -3.31 -10.70
N ARG A 273 -13.72 -4.31 -10.28
CA ARG A 273 -13.92 -4.66 -8.87
C ARG A 273 -12.61 -4.93 -8.17
N PHE A 274 -11.72 -5.70 -8.79
CA PHE A 274 -10.38 -5.98 -8.27
C PHE A 274 -9.51 -4.72 -8.20
N ALA A 275 -9.58 -3.85 -9.21
CA ALA A 275 -8.87 -2.58 -9.19
C ALA A 275 -9.33 -1.66 -8.04
N LEU A 276 -10.65 -1.58 -7.78
CA LEU A 276 -11.23 -0.80 -6.69
C LEU A 276 -10.77 -1.25 -5.29
N GLU A 277 -10.54 -2.55 -5.07
CA GLU A 277 -10.06 -3.05 -3.77
C GLU A 277 -8.62 -2.63 -3.45
N ARG A 278 -7.82 -2.43 -4.51
CA ARG A 278 -6.42 -2.07 -4.39
C ARG A 278 -6.21 -0.57 -4.27
N CYS A 279 -7.19 0.24 -4.70
CA CYS A 279 -7.15 1.69 -4.60
C CYS A 279 -6.77 2.15 -3.20
N GLU A 280 -5.96 3.21 -3.13
CA GLU A 280 -5.53 3.78 -1.85
C GLU A 280 -6.72 4.44 -1.16
N VAL A 281 -6.96 4.06 0.09
CA VAL A 281 -8.10 4.56 0.85
C VAL A 281 -7.57 5.33 2.06
N TYR A 282 -8.16 6.49 2.28
CA TYR A 282 -7.85 7.43 3.34
C TYR A 282 -9.14 7.79 4.10
N ASP A 283 -8.98 8.43 5.25
CA ASP A 283 -10.10 8.89 6.06
C ASP A 283 -10.29 10.37 5.78
N LEU A 284 -11.54 10.81 5.59
CA LEU A 284 -11.85 12.17 5.21
C LEU A 284 -11.94 13.06 6.45
N PRO A 285 -11.08 14.09 6.62
CA PRO A 285 -11.21 15.05 7.69
C PRO A 285 -12.36 16.02 7.42
N ASN A 286 -13.20 16.23 8.43
CA ASN A 286 -14.33 17.16 8.41
C ASN A 286 -14.21 18.12 9.60
N LEU A 287 -14.07 19.41 9.29
CA LEU A 287 -14.08 20.47 10.29
C LEU A 287 -15.48 21.06 10.40
N ILE A 288 -16.10 20.87 11.57
CA ILE A 288 -17.42 21.43 11.88
C ILE A 288 -17.21 22.63 12.78
N VAL A 289 -17.66 23.79 12.32
CA VAL A 289 -17.55 25.04 13.08
C VAL A 289 -18.92 25.41 13.59
N THR A 290 -19.06 25.48 14.90
CA THR A 290 -20.31 25.87 15.57
C THR A 290 -20.08 27.22 16.24
N ARG A 291 -20.89 28.21 15.86
CA ARG A 291 -20.93 29.52 16.52
C ARG A 291 -22.09 29.56 17.49
N THR A 292 -21.82 29.99 18.72
CA THR A 292 -22.85 30.30 19.71
C THR A 292 -23.37 31.70 19.44
N ILE A 293 -24.66 31.82 19.15
CA ILE A 293 -25.33 33.10 18.97
C ILE A 293 -26.28 33.26 20.17
N PRO A 294 -26.16 34.32 20.97
CA PRO A 294 -27.15 34.61 21.99
C PRO A 294 -28.48 34.94 21.31
N ASP A 295 -29.53 34.17 21.61
CA ASP A 295 -30.89 34.47 21.17
C ASP A 295 -31.43 35.73 21.87
N ALA A 296 -32.47 36.35 21.33
CA ALA A 296 -33.15 37.51 21.92
C ALA A 296 -33.72 37.23 23.33
N THR A 297 -33.77 35.95 23.74
CA THR A 297 -34.19 35.46 25.05
C THR A 297 -33.04 35.11 26.00
N GLY A 298 -31.78 35.32 25.58
CA GLY A 298 -30.58 34.96 26.35
C GLY A 298 -30.20 33.47 26.31
N LYS A 299 -30.94 32.62 25.58
CA LYS A 299 -30.57 31.21 25.36
C LYS A 299 -29.53 31.09 24.24
N PRO A 300 -28.47 30.29 24.40
CA PRO A 300 -27.48 30.09 23.34
C PRO A 300 -28.05 29.22 22.22
N THR A 301 -28.11 29.77 21.00
CA THR A 301 -28.46 29.03 19.79
C THR A 301 -27.18 28.67 19.03
N TYR A 302 -27.08 27.43 18.58
CA TYR A 302 -25.88 26.91 17.91
C TYR A 302 -26.09 26.86 16.40
N ALA A 303 -25.32 27.64 15.65
CA ALA A 303 -25.35 27.62 14.19
C ALA A 303 -24.10 26.92 13.66
N ASN A 304 -24.29 25.86 12.86
CA ASN A 304 -23.20 25.20 12.14
C ASN A 304 -22.87 26.00 10.87
N ARG A 305 -21.59 26.35 10.71
CA ARG A 305 -21.04 26.95 9.50
C ARG A 305 -20.01 26.02 8.88
N ASP A 306 -19.98 26.02 7.55
CA ASP A 306 -18.92 25.40 6.78
C ASP A 306 -17.61 26.19 7.00
N PHE A 307 -16.48 25.51 7.15
CA PHE A 307 -15.17 26.14 7.35
C PHE A 307 -14.86 27.14 6.24
N SER A 308 -15.27 26.84 5.00
CA SER A 308 -15.13 27.71 3.83
C SER A 308 -15.84 29.07 3.95
N LYS A 309 -16.80 29.21 4.87
CA LYS A 309 -17.59 30.44 5.10
C LYS A 309 -17.06 31.28 6.27
N LEU A 310 -15.95 30.89 6.88
CA LEU A 310 -15.25 31.70 7.89
C LEU A 310 -14.47 32.84 7.24
N SER A 311 -14.17 33.89 8.01
CA SER A 311 -13.21 34.91 7.54
C SER A 311 -11.81 34.30 7.38
N LEU A 312 -10.98 34.90 6.54
CA LEU A 312 -9.61 34.42 6.30
C LEU A 312 -8.81 34.29 7.61
N GLY A 313 -8.89 35.29 8.48
CA GLY A 313 -8.27 35.25 9.81
C GLY A 313 -8.76 34.09 10.66
N GLN A 314 -10.08 33.85 10.71
CA GLN A 314 -10.65 32.72 11.46
C GLN A 314 -10.23 31.36 10.88
N GLN A 315 -10.12 31.23 9.55
CA GLN A 315 -9.63 30.01 8.92
C GLN A 315 -8.17 29.73 9.30
N GLN A 316 -7.33 30.76 9.25
CA GLN A 316 -5.92 30.68 9.62
C GLN A 316 -5.74 30.35 11.10
N SER A 317 -6.47 31.02 12.00
CA SER A 317 -6.52 30.72 13.43
C SER A 317 -6.79 29.24 13.72
N VAL A 318 -7.83 28.69 13.10
CA VAL A 318 -8.25 27.30 13.31
C VAL A 318 -7.21 26.33 12.77
N LEU A 319 -6.66 26.60 11.59
CA LEU A 319 -5.64 25.74 10.98
C LEU A 319 -4.34 25.76 11.79
N LEU A 320 -3.91 26.93 12.24
CA LEU A 320 -2.71 27.09 13.06
C LEU A 320 -2.85 26.36 14.40
N ALA A 321 -3.99 26.52 15.08
CA ALA A 321 -4.26 25.79 16.31
C ALA A 321 -4.31 24.26 16.10
N LEU A 322 -4.86 23.78 14.97
CA LEU A 322 -4.81 22.36 14.60
C LEU A 322 -3.38 21.86 14.35
N LEU A 323 -2.58 22.61 13.61
CA LEU A 323 -1.17 22.28 13.32
C LEU A 323 -0.35 22.21 14.60
N LEU A 324 -0.57 23.17 15.50
CA LEU A 324 0.09 23.22 16.81
C LEU A 324 -0.53 22.26 17.83
N SER A 325 -1.67 21.63 17.56
CA SER A 325 -2.21 20.52 18.38
C SER A 325 -1.67 19.16 17.93
N SER A 326 -1.00 19.10 16.77
CA SER A 326 -0.37 17.89 16.26
C SER A 326 0.62 17.30 17.27
N LYS A 327 0.56 15.97 17.45
CA LYS A 327 1.51 15.20 18.27
C LYS A 327 2.86 14.95 17.59
N SER A 328 3.08 15.53 16.41
CA SER A 328 4.37 15.46 15.73
C SER A 328 5.45 16.18 16.54
N ASP A 329 6.60 15.53 16.67
CA ASP A 329 7.85 16.04 17.25
C ASP A 329 8.75 16.71 16.19
N ALA A 330 8.39 16.63 14.91
CA ALA A 330 9.14 17.24 13.83
C ALA A 330 9.25 18.78 14.00
N PRO A 331 10.38 19.41 13.60
CA PRO A 331 10.51 20.86 13.63
C PRO A 331 9.37 21.56 12.88
N LEU A 332 8.84 22.64 13.45
CA LEU A 332 7.86 23.52 12.79
C LEU A 332 8.53 24.81 12.39
N ILE A 333 8.35 25.23 11.14
CA ILE A 333 8.74 26.57 10.69
C ILE A 333 7.45 27.30 10.32
N ILE A 334 7.22 28.46 10.93
CA ILE A 334 6.06 29.30 10.66
C ILE A 334 6.54 30.70 10.31
N ASP A 335 6.14 31.17 9.14
CA ASP A 335 6.42 32.53 8.69
C ASP A 335 5.17 33.38 8.88
N GLN A 336 5.32 34.50 9.60
CA GLN A 336 4.28 35.48 9.91
C GLN A 336 2.93 34.86 10.31
N PRO A 337 2.86 34.03 11.36
CA PRO A 337 1.58 33.45 11.82
C PRO A 337 0.54 34.50 12.19
N GLU A 338 0.96 35.73 12.52
CA GLU A 338 0.10 36.86 12.86
C GLU A 338 -0.67 37.47 11.69
N ASP A 339 -0.31 37.17 10.44
CA ASP A 339 -0.94 37.78 9.27
C ASP A 339 -2.43 37.45 9.24
N ASN A 340 -3.27 38.49 9.23
CA ASN A 340 -4.74 38.42 9.30
C ASN A 340 -5.32 37.91 10.63
N LEU A 341 -4.52 37.79 11.70
CA LEU A 341 -4.99 37.53 13.06
C LEU A 341 -5.12 38.83 13.85
N ASP A 342 -6.15 38.96 14.68
CA ASP A 342 -6.25 40.07 15.62
C ASP A 342 -5.36 39.85 16.86
N GLY A 343 -4.98 40.94 17.54
CA GLY A 343 -4.08 40.89 18.68
C GLY A 343 -4.64 40.13 19.88
N GLU A 344 -5.96 40.12 20.05
CA GLU A 344 -6.66 39.41 21.11
C GLU A 344 -6.51 37.90 20.95
N PHE A 345 -6.75 37.39 19.74
CA PHE A 345 -6.55 35.99 19.39
C PHE A 345 -5.08 35.57 19.54
N ILE A 346 -4.15 36.39 19.08
CA ILE A 346 -2.72 36.08 19.22
C ILE A 346 -2.36 35.86 20.69
N TYR A 347 -2.82 36.75 21.57
CA TYR A 347 -2.51 36.67 23.00
C TYR A 347 -3.25 35.56 23.72
N HIS A 348 -4.58 35.46 23.57
CA HIS A 348 -5.40 34.52 24.34
C HIS A 348 -5.39 33.09 23.78
N SER A 349 -5.19 32.93 22.48
CA SER A 349 -5.33 31.64 21.80
C SER A 349 -3.99 31.10 21.32
N LEU A 350 -3.23 31.88 20.54
CA LEU A 350 -2.02 31.38 19.90
C LEU A 350 -0.87 31.18 20.89
N VAL A 351 -0.57 32.18 21.73
CA VAL A 351 0.54 32.14 22.69
C VAL A 351 0.48 30.93 23.62
N PRO A 352 -0.66 30.59 24.28
CA PRO A 352 -0.72 29.39 25.12
C PRO A 352 -0.42 28.09 24.37
N VAL A 353 -0.90 27.98 23.13
CA VAL A 353 -0.68 26.79 22.30
C VAL A 353 0.78 26.68 21.86
N LEU A 354 1.41 27.81 21.50
CA LEU A 354 2.83 27.85 21.18
C LEU A 354 3.67 27.39 22.37
N ARG A 355 3.37 27.88 23.58
CA ARG A 355 4.06 27.48 24.81
C ARG A 355 3.92 25.98 25.09
N LEU A 356 2.73 25.41 24.89
CA LEU A 356 2.53 23.96 25.02
C LEU A 356 3.20 23.14 23.89
N ALA A 357 3.39 23.76 22.72
CA ALA A 357 3.99 23.09 21.57
C ALA A 357 5.52 23.08 21.61
N LYS A 358 6.17 24.16 22.05
CA LYS A 358 7.63 24.20 22.18
C LYS A 358 8.20 23.17 23.16
N GLU A 359 7.42 22.77 24.18
CA GLU A 359 7.82 21.74 25.17
C GLU A 359 8.02 20.33 24.56
N ARG A 360 7.45 20.07 23.38
CA ARG A 360 7.47 18.74 22.76
C ARG A 360 8.12 18.68 21.37
N ARG A 361 8.30 19.83 20.71
CA ARG A 361 8.88 19.94 19.35
C ARG A 361 9.59 21.27 19.18
N GLN A 362 10.59 21.32 18.32
CA GLN A 362 11.22 22.59 17.96
C GLN A 362 10.27 23.45 17.10
N ILE A 363 10.15 24.73 17.44
CA ILE A 363 9.36 25.71 16.68
C ILE A 363 10.26 26.89 16.33
N ILE A 364 10.29 27.24 15.06
CA ILE A 364 10.98 28.41 14.52
C ILE A 364 9.92 29.33 13.94
N ILE A 365 9.81 30.53 14.49
CA ILE A 365 8.83 31.52 14.05
C ILE A 365 9.54 32.75 13.52
N VAL A 366 9.18 33.18 12.32
CA VAL A 366 9.51 34.49 11.80
C VAL A 366 8.31 35.38 12.07
N THR A 367 8.50 36.43 12.87
CA THR A 367 7.39 37.30 13.29
C THR A 367 7.87 38.73 13.50
N HIS A 368 6.97 39.68 13.31
CA HIS A 368 7.13 41.08 13.70
C HIS A 368 6.25 41.45 14.90
N ASN A 369 5.53 40.48 15.47
CA ASN A 369 4.58 40.72 16.54
C ASN A 369 5.21 40.43 17.92
N ALA A 370 5.22 41.44 18.80
CA ALA A 370 5.75 41.34 20.15
C ALA A 370 5.05 40.26 21.00
N ASN A 371 3.75 40.06 20.82
CA ASN A 371 3.01 39.04 21.57
C ASN A 371 3.53 37.62 21.24
N ILE A 372 3.98 37.39 20.00
CA ILE A 372 4.50 36.09 19.60
C ILE A 372 5.97 35.96 20.02
N ALA A 373 6.80 36.94 19.69
CA ALA A 373 8.23 36.89 19.97
C ALA A 373 8.57 36.91 21.47
N ILE A 374 7.84 37.71 22.25
CA ILE A 374 8.11 37.95 23.67
C ILE A 374 7.19 37.11 24.55
N LEU A 375 5.87 37.21 24.36
CA LEU A 375 4.90 36.52 25.23
C LEU A 375 4.76 35.03 24.88
N GLY A 376 5.19 34.63 23.68
CA GLY A 376 5.38 33.24 23.28
C GLY A 376 6.49 32.51 24.04
N ASP A 377 7.26 33.23 24.88
CA ASP A 377 8.29 32.68 25.76
C ASP A 377 9.42 32.00 24.97
N ALA A 378 9.95 32.66 23.94
CA ALA A 378 10.99 32.08 23.09
C ALA A 378 12.31 31.94 23.84
N GLU A 379 12.92 30.74 23.80
CA GLU A 379 14.22 30.47 24.41
C GLU A 379 15.37 31.19 23.69
N GLN A 380 15.20 31.40 22.38
CA GLN A 380 16.19 32.03 21.52
C GLN A 380 15.50 33.02 20.58
N ILE A 381 15.82 34.30 20.74
CA ILE A 381 15.40 35.37 19.83
C ILE A 381 16.57 35.70 18.93
N ILE A 382 16.36 35.69 17.61
CA ILE A 382 17.36 36.08 16.61
C ILE A 382 16.87 37.37 15.96
N ILE A 383 17.56 38.46 16.26
CA ILE A 383 17.19 39.79 15.76
C ILE A 383 17.92 40.05 14.45
N LEU A 384 17.16 40.14 13.38
CA LEU A 384 17.65 40.46 12.05
C LEU A 384 17.48 41.94 11.75
N LYS A 385 18.51 42.54 11.15
CA LYS A 385 18.42 43.87 10.55
C LYS A 385 18.78 43.79 9.09
N SER A 386 17.82 44.19 8.26
CA SER A 386 18.01 44.32 6.83
C SER A 386 18.55 45.72 6.52
N THR A 387 19.56 45.76 5.66
CA THR A 387 19.99 46.94 4.89
C THR A 387 19.70 46.65 3.42
N ASN A 388 19.71 47.67 2.55
CA ASN A 388 19.26 47.55 1.16
C ASN A 388 19.76 46.30 0.40
N ASP A 389 20.97 45.81 0.69
CA ASP A 389 21.58 44.66 0.00
C ASP A 389 21.93 43.47 0.91
N LYS A 390 21.82 43.60 2.25
CA LYS A 390 22.31 42.59 3.19
C LYS A 390 21.46 42.50 4.45
N CYS A 391 21.17 41.26 4.87
CA CYS A 391 20.64 40.96 6.19
C CYS A 391 21.78 40.56 7.13
N SER A 392 21.76 41.08 8.35
CA SER A 392 22.73 40.75 9.40
C SER A 392 22.03 40.44 10.71
N ILE A 393 22.60 39.52 11.49
CA ILE A 393 22.16 39.23 12.86
C ILE A 393 22.73 40.31 13.77
N VAL A 394 21.86 41.10 14.39
CA VAL A 394 22.24 42.19 15.30
C VAL A 394 22.46 41.68 16.73
N SER A 395 21.58 40.80 17.16
CA SER A 395 21.66 40.12 18.45
C SER A 395 21.04 38.74 18.35
N ASN A 396 21.52 37.82 19.15
CA ASN A 396 20.90 36.53 19.37
C ASN A 396 20.98 36.16 20.86
N GLY A 397 19.92 35.61 21.41
CA GLY A 397 19.88 35.20 22.82
C GLY A 397 18.46 35.17 23.39
N SER A 398 18.36 34.85 24.67
CA SER A 398 17.10 34.94 25.43
C SER A 398 16.69 36.41 25.64
N ILE A 399 15.41 36.64 25.90
CA ILE A 399 14.89 37.93 26.35
C ILE A 399 15.46 38.38 27.71
N ASP A 400 16.05 37.45 28.48
CA ASP A 400 16.71 37.75 29.75
C ASP A 400 18.04 38.50 29.58
N ASP A 401 18.68 38.38 28.41
CA ASP A 401 19.87 39.15 28.09
C ASP A 401 19.49 40.63 27.86
N VAL A 402 20.09 41.52 28.65
CA VAL A 402 19.80 42.96 28.62
C VAL A 402 19.99 43.53 27.22
N LYS A 403 21.05 43.11 26.51
CA LYS A 403 21.34 43.58 25.16
C LYS A 403 20.24 43.16 24.18
N THR A 404 19.87 41.88 24.19
CA THR A 404 18.81 41.35 23.33
C THR A 404 17.46 41.97 23.66
N ARG A 405 17.12 42.13 24.94
CA ARG A 405 15.88 42.79 25.40
C ARG A 405 15.73 44.21 24.91
N ASP A 406 16.77 45.02 25.06
CA ASP A 406 16.71 46.43 24.70
C ASP A 406 16.57 46.61 23.18
N ILE A 407 17.27 45.78 22.40
CA ILE A 407 17.16 45.78 20.93
C ILE A 407 15.78 45.26 20.48
N ALA A 408 15.27 44.20 21.10
CA ALA A 408 13.94 43.65 20.79
C ALA A 408 12.83 44.67 21.09
N CYS A 409 12.89 45.36 22.23
CA CYS A 409 11.97 46.43 22.59
C CYS A 409 12.03 47.60 21.58
N ASN A 410 13.22 47.97 21.12
CA ASN A 410 13.38 49.03 20.12
C ASN A 410 12.74 48.67 18.77
N ILE A 411 12.84 47.42 18.34
CA ILE A 411 12.32 46.97 17.04
C ILE A 411 10.82 46.68 17.10
N LEU A 412 10.37 45.91 18.09
CA LEU A 412 8.99 45.42 18.15
C LEU A 412 8.00 46.46 18.71
N GLU A 413 8.46 47.34 19.61
CA GLU A 413 7.58 48.27 20.34
C GLU A 413 7.81 49.75 20.00
N GLY A 414 8.79 50.05 19.12
CA GLY A 414 9.13 51.43 18.73
C GLY A 414 9.87 52.21 19.82
N ALA A 415 10.69 51.51 20.62
CA ALA A 415 11.44 51.99 21.78
C ALA A 415 10.64 52.13 23.09
N LYS A 416 11.38 52.11 24.20
CA LYS A 416 10.85 52.13 25.57
C LYS A 416 9.95 53.34 25.86
N GLU A 417 10.26 54.48 25.24
CA GLU A 417 9.48 55.71 25.38
C GLU A 417 8.08 55.57 24.77
N ALA A 418 7.98 54.97 23.57
CA ALA A 418 6.70 54.74 22.89
C ALA A 418 5.82 53.75 23.68
N PHE A 419 6.42 52.70 24.24
CA PHE A 419 5.72 51.75 25.12
C PHE A 419 5.16 52.44 26.37
N ASN A 420 5.99 53.19 27.10
CA ASN A 420 5.56 53.91 28.30
C ASN A 420 4.48 54.95 28.01
N ARG A 421 4.56 55.63 26.86
CA ARG A 421 3.55 56.60 26.44
C ARG A 421 2.20 55.93 26.18
N ARG A 422 2.18 54.77 25.51
CA ARG A 422 0.96 53.96 25.32
C ARG A 422 0.39 53.51 26.67
N ALA A 423 1.23 53.02 27.57
CA ALA A 423 0.81 52.58 28.90
C ALA A 423 0.14 53.70 29.71
N LYS A 424 0.68 54.93 29.64
CA LYS A 424 0.07 56.12 30.26
C LYS A 424 -1.27 56.49 29.63
N ILE A 425 -1.39 56.43 28.29
CA ILE A 425 -2.65 56.73 27.58
C ILE A 425 -3.75 55.73 27.98
N TYR A 426 -3.39 54.45 28.13
CA TYR A 426 -4.32 53.42 28.61
C TYR A 426 -4.57 53.46 30.12
N GLY A 427 -3.87 54.31 30.88
CA GLY A 427 -4.01 54.42 32.33
C GLY A 427 -3.45 53.24 33.12
N VAL A 428 -2.51 52.47 32.54
CA VAL A 428 -1.90 51.29 33.16
C VAL A 428 -0.71 51.65 34.06
N VAL A 429 -0.05 52.78 33.77
CA VAL A 429 1.16 53.28 34.46
C VAL A 429 1.02 54.76 34.76
#